data_AF-A0A3M1J0U9-F1
#
_entry.id   AF-A0A3M1J0U9-F1
#
_cell.length_a   1.000
_cell.length_b   1.000
_cell.length_c   1.000
_cell.angle_alpha   90.00
_cell.angle_beta   90.00
_cell.angle_gamma   90.00
#
_symmetry.space_group_name_H-M   'P 1'
#
loop_
_entity.id
_entity.type
_entity.pdbx_description
1 polymer ?
#
loop_
_entity_poly.entity_id
_entity_poly.type
_entity_poly.pdbx_seq_one_letter_code
_entity_poly.pdbx_strand_id
1 'polypeptide(L)' 'MARIIHKISRPLQRLLRRNAVTGTLYAVWKLLFSPRSYLRRVGWWRSYRLRAPVDAEGKPIPWISYPAIEFLASRVQPD' A
#
# COMPACT_ATOMS: atom_id res chain seq x y z
N MET A 1 31.65 -15.01 -1.15
CA MET A 1 30.51 -15.02 -0.20
C MET A 1 29.19 -14.45 -0.76
N ALA A 2 29.18 -13.64 -1.83
CA ALA A 2 27.96 -12.99 -2.34
C ALA A 2 27.01 -13.88 -3.19
N ARG A 3 27.42 -15.06 -3.67
CA ARG A 3 26.61 -15.91 -4.57
C ARG A 3 25.69 -16.92 -3.84
N ILE A 4 25.94 -17.20 -2.56
CA ILE A 4 25.19 -18.22 -1.80
C ILE A 4 23.85 -17.67 -1.31
N ILE A 5 23.82 -16.41 -0.90
CA ILE A 5 22.61 -15.73 -0.39
C ILE A 5 21.51 -15.64 -1.47
N HIS A 6 21.90 -15.51 -2.75
CA HIS A 6 20.95 -15.43 -3.87
C HIS A 6 20.36 -16.79 -4.31
N LYS A 7 20.97 -17.92 -3.93
CA LYS A 7 20.54 -19.27 -4.32
C LYS A 7 19.51 -19.86 -3.35
N ILE A 8 19.56 -19.46 -2.08
CA ILE A 8 18.66 -19.90 -1.00
C ILE A 8 17.32 -19.15 -1.01
N SER A 9 17.24 -17.99 -1.66
CA SER A 9 16.04 -17.14 -1.67
C SER A 9 14.87 -17.69 -2.51
N ARG A 10 15.14 -18.46 -3.58
CA ARG A 10 14.12 -18.97 -4.50
C ARG A 10 13.25 -20.14 -3.95
N PRO A 11 13.79 -21.16 -3.27
CA PRO A 11 12.96 -22.23 -2.68
C PRO A 11 12.15 -21.74 -1.47
N LEU A 12 12.70 -20.83 -0.67
CA LEU A 12 11.98 -20.22 0.45
C LEU A 12 10.76 -19.44 -0.04
N GLN A 13 10.87 -18.72 -1.16
CA GLN A 13 9.74 -18.06 -1.82
C GLN A 13 8.66 -19.06 -2.29
N ARG A 14 9.02 -20.29 -2.69
CA ARG A 14 8.03 -21.33 -3.07
C ARG A 14 7.32 -21.92 -1.86
N LEU A 15 8.03 -22.13 -0.74
CA LEU A 15 7.42 -22.63 0.49
C LEU A 15 6.51 -21.58 1.13
N LEU A 16 6.90 -20.31 1.14
CA LEU A 16 6.06 -19.19 1.58
C LEU A 16 4.82 -18.97 0.68
N ARG A 17 4.87 -19.37 -0.61
CA ARG A 17 3.71 -19.38 -1.52
C ARG A 17 2.71 -20.51 -1.25
N ARG A 18 3.07 -21.55 -0.51
CA ARG A 18 2.23 -22.73 -0.30
C ARG A 18 1.21 -22.56 0.84
N ASN A 19 1.45 -21.62 1.75
CA ASN A 19 0.52 -21.23 2.80
C ASN A 19 -0.02 -19.82 2.52
N ALA A 20 -1.20 -19.73 1.89
CA ALA A 20 -1.85 -18.47 1.53
C ALA A 20 -1.98 -17.51 2.74
N VAL A 21 -2.14 -18.05 3.95
CA VAL A 21 -2.26 -17.29 5.20
C VAL A 21 -0.99 -16.49 5.52
N THR A 22 0.20 -17.08 5.40
CA THR A 22 1.46 -16.37 5.68
C THR A 22 1.72 -15.23 4.69
N GLY A 23 1.32 -15.42 3.43
CA GLY A 23 1.38 -14.35 2.41
C GLY A 23 0.41 -13.21 2.71
N THR A 24 -0.83 -13.54 3.07
CA THR A 24 -1.85 -12.54 3.41
C THR A 24 -1.47 -11.73 4.65
N LEU A 25 -1.01 -12.38 5.73
CA LEU A 25 -0.57 -11.68 6.94
C LEU A 25 0.60 -10.74 6.67
N TYR A 26 1.59 -11.19 5.91
CA TYR A 26 2.71 -10.34 5.50
C TYR A 26 2.23 -9.16 4.63
N ALA A 27 1.29 -9.38 3.70
CA ALA A 27 0.73 -8.32 2.87
C ALA A 27 -0.03 -7.28 3.72
N VAL A 28 -0.85 -7.71 4.68
CA VAL A 28 -1.56 -6.83 5.61
C VAL A 28 -0.57 -6.06 6.47
N TRP A 29 0.40 -6.74 7.08
CA TRP A 29 1.44 -6.09 7.86
C TRP A 29 2.21 -5.05 7.04
N LYS A 30 2.59 -5.39 5.81
CA LYS A 30 3.25 -4.47 4.88
C LYS A 30 2.37 -3.27 4.52
N LEU A 31 1.07 -3.46 4.28
CA LEU A 31 0.14 -2.38 3.97
C LEU A 31 -0.06 -1.43 5.17
N LEU A 32 -0.11 -1.96 6.39
CA LEU A 32 -0.33 -1.15 7.59
C LEU A 32 0.95 -0.42 8.04
N PHE A 33 2.10 -1.10 8.03
CA PHE A 33 3.29 -0.62 8.72
C PHE A 33 4.45 -0.20 7.80
N SER A 34 4.46 -0.58 6.52
CA SER A 34 5.55 -0.18 5.64
C SER A 34 5.54 1.34 5.41
N PRO A 35 6.70 2.04 5.49
CA PRO A 35 6.77 3.46 5.16
C PRO A 35 6.40 3.75 3.70
N ARG A 36 6.53 2.76 2.81
CA ARG A 36 6.15 2.83 1.40
C ARG A 36 4.75 2.27 1.13
N SER A 37 3.91 2.08 2.15
CA SER A 37 2.59 1.52 1.95
C SER A 37 1.65 2.47 1.22
N TYR A 38 0.74 1.91 0.44
CA TYR A 38 -0.28 2.68 -0.27
C TYR A 38 -1.11 3.55 0.69
N LEU A 39 -1.57 2.97 1.80
CA LEU A 39 -2.38 3.66 2.82
C LEU A 39 -1.68 4.88 3.42
N ARG A 40 -0.35 4.82 3.59
CA ARG A 40 0.44 5.96 4.05
C ARG A 40 0.61 7.00 2.96
N ARG A 41 0.89 6.58 1.72
CA ARG A 41 1.10 7.46 0.56
C ARG A 41 -0.13 8.30 0.23
N VAL A 42 -1.33 7.70 0.26
CA VAL A 42 -2.56 8.41 -0.12
C VAL A 42 -3.21 9.19 1.01
N GLY A 43 -2.72 9.09 2.24
CA GLY A 43 -3.26 9.84 3.39
C GLY A 43 -4.36 9.14 4.19
N TRP A 44 -4.62 7.85 3.94
CA TRP A 44 -5.67 7.09 4.65
C TRP A 44 -5.53 7.17 6.17
N TRP A 45 -4.30 7.04 6.69
CA TRP A 45 -4.03 7.16 8.13
C TRP A 45 -4.35 8.55 8.69
N ARG A 46 -4.16 9.60 7.89
CA ARG A 46 -4.47 10.97 8.31
C ARG A 46 -5.98 11.18 8.34
N SER A 47 -6.68 10.71 7.31
CA SER A 47 -8.14 10.69 7.29
C SER A 47 -8.73 9.97 8.50
N TYR A 48 -8.20 8.79 8.83
CA TYR A 48 -8.63 8.03 10.00
C TYR A 48 -8.44 8.82 11.31
N ARG A 49 -7.27 9.43 11.52
CA ARG A 49 -6.98 10.21 12.73
C ARG A 49 -7.83 11.48 12.84
N LEU A 50 -8.03 12.18 11.73
CA LEU A 50 -8.80 13.44 11.71
C LEU A 50 -10.30 13.22 11.60
N ARG A 51 -10.75 11.97 11.37
CA ARG A 51 -12.15 11.62 11.10
C ARG A 51 -12.75 12.45 9.96
N ALA A 52 -11.93 12.77 8.96
CA ALA A 52 -12.31 13.61 7.83
C ALA A 52 -11.63 13.08 6.55
N PRO A 53 -12.28 13.17 5.37
CA PRO A 53 -11.69 12.73 4.10
C PRO A 53 -10.62 13.74 3.66
N VAL A 54 -9.37 13.41 3.91
CA VAL A 54 -8.19 14.21 3.54
C VAL A 54 -7.06 13.38 2.92
N ASP A 55 -6.22 14.03 2.11
CA ASP A 55 -4.99 13.46 1.56
C ASP A 55 -3.84 13.37 2.60
N ALA A 56 -2.63 13.04 2.13
CA ALA A 56 -1.45 12.90 3.00
C ALA A 56 -1.02 14.25 3.61
N GLU A 57 -1.21 15.33 2.87
CA GLU A 57 -0.91 16.72 3.24
C GLU A 57 -1.98 17.31 4.17
N GLY A 58 -3.16 16.68 4.24
CA GLY A 58 -4.30 17.11 5.05
C GLY A 58 -5.30 17.99 4.30
N LYS A 59 -5.20 18.06 2.97
CA LYS A 59 -6.17 18.78 2.15
C LYS A 59 -7.43 17.92 1.99
N PRO A 60 -8.63 18.53 2.00
CA PRO A 60 -9.88 17.82 1.75
C PRO A 60 -9.86 17.11 0.40
N ILE A 61 -10.38 15.88 0.37
CA ILE A 61 -10.58 15.10 -0.86
C ILE A 61 -12.07 14.79 -1.08
N PRO A 62 -12.48 14.50 -2.32
CA PRO A 62 -13.86 14.13 -2.62
C PRO A 62 -14.27 12.82 -1.92
N TRP A 63 -15.57 12.64 -1.70
CA TRP A 63 -16.14 11.45 -1.06
C TRP A 63 -16.26 10.26 -2.02
N ILE A 64 -15.13 9.85 -2.59
CA ILE A 64 -14.97 8.65 -3.41
C ILE A 64 -13.70 7.90 -2.97
N SER A 65 -13.50 6.68 -3.47
CA SER A 65 -12.37 5.84 -3.04
C SER A 65 -11.02 6.40 -3.50
N TYR A 66 -9.98 6.23 -2.69
CA TYR A 66 -8.61 6.66 -3.04
C TYR A 66 -8.12 6.15 -4.41
N PRO A 67 -8.35 4.88 -4.80
CA PRO A 67 -7.96 4.43 -6.13
C PRO A 67 -8.76 5.11 -7.25
N ALA A 68 -10.03 5.45 -7.02
CA ALA A 68 -10.83 6.19 -8.00
C ALA A 68 -10.30 7.63 -8.16
N ILE A 69 -9.91 8.29 -7.06
CA ILE A 69 -9.26 9.61 -7.10
C ILE A 69 -7.99 9.55 -7.94
N GLU A 70 -7.09 8.60 -7.67
CA GLU A 70 -5.85 8.46 -8.44
C GLU A 70 -6.09 8.16 -9.92
N PHE A 71 -7.08 7.32 -10.22
CA PHE A 71 -7.46 7.02 -11.59
C PHE A 71 -8.00 8.26 -12.32
N LEU A 72 -8.81 9.07 -11.66
CA LEU A 72 -9.42 10.27 -12.25
C LEU A 72 -8.45 11.46 -12.31
N ALA A 73 -7.51 11.56 -11.37
CA ALA A 73 -6.56 12.68 -11.29
C ALA A 73 -5.74 12.87 -12.57
N SER A 74 -5.49 11.80 -13.33
CA SER A 74 -4.78 11.87 -14.62
C SER A 74 -5.70 12.08 -15.84
N ARG A 75 -7.01 12.21 -15.64
CA ARG A 75 -8.04 12.19 -16.71
C ARG A 75 -8.96 13.41 -16.67
N VAL A 76 -9.11 14.05 -15.52
CA VAL A 76 -9.91 15.26 -15.36
C VAL A 76 -9.05 16.47 -15.74
N GLN A 77 -9.54 17.29 -16.65
CA GLN A 77 -8.95 18.59 -16.96
C GLN A 77 -9.62 19.66 -16.08
N PRO A 78 -8.88 20.65 -15.58
CA PRO A 78 -9.50 21.84 -15.02
C PRO A 78 -10.22 22.61 -16.13
N ASP A 79 -11.42 23.11 -15.82
CA ASP A 79 -12.16 24.04 -16.68
C ASP A 79 -11.43 25.39 -16.82
#